data_AF-A0A314ZPR8-F1
#
_entry.id   AF-A0A314ZPR8-F1
#
_cell.length_a   1.000
_cell.length_b   1.000
_cell.length_c   1.000
_cell.angle_alpha   90.00
_cell.angle_beta   90.00
_cell.angle_gamma   90.00
#
_symmetry.space_group_name_H-M   'P 1'
#
loop_
_entity.id
_entity.type
_entity.pdbx_description
1 polymer ?
#
loop_
_entity_poly.entity_id
_entity_poly.type
_entity_poly.pdbx_seq_one_letter_code
_entity_poly.pdbx_strand_id
1 'polypeptide(L)'
;MNNATLHDHLHNLPHSPLVSWAARINVALDAARGVEYLHMYAVPPVIHRDIKSSNILLDDTLRAKVSDFGLSLMGPEDDQSYLSLRAAGTFGYMDPEYYRLQQLTTKSDVYSFGVVLLELLSGYNAIHKNENGVPRNVVDFVVPYIVERRDPSDIGPENARPEPV
;
A
#
# COMPACT_ATOMS: atom_id res chain seq x y z
N MET A 1 -15.27 -2.37 18.75
CA MET A 1 -14.12 -2.32 17.84
C MET A 1 -14.51 -1.39 16.70
N ASN A 2 -14.22 -0.09 16.84
CA ASN A 2 -14.37 0.83 15.71
C ASN A 2 -13.08 0.77 14.89
N ASN A 3 -12.74 -0.44 14.41
CA ASN A 3 -11.52 -0.73 13.66
C ASN A 3 -11.72 -0.21 12.23
N ALA A 4 -11.36 1.05 12.01
CA ALA A 4 -11.35 1.63 10.68
C ALA A 4 -10.06 1.18 9.94
N THR A 5 -10.12 1.19 8.62
CA THR A 5 -8.97 0.84 7.79
C THR A 5 -7.99 2.02 7.72
N LEU A 6 -6.73 1.76 7.34
CA LEU A 6 -5.78 2.81 7.03
C LEU A 6 -6.35 3.76 5.95
N HIS A 7 -7.03 3.21 4.95
CA HIS A 7 -7.73 4.00 3.94
C HIS A 7 -8.73 4.99 4.56
N ASP A 8 -9.57 4.52 5.49
CA ASP A 8 -10.54 5.40 6.18
C ASP A 8 -9.84 6.51 6.95
N HIS A 9 -8.77 6.16 7.67
CA HIS A 9 -7.96 7.13 8.40
C HIS A 9 -7.21 8.13 7.52
N LEU A 10 -6.94 7.82 6.26
CA LEU A 10 -6.27 8.72 5.33
C LEU A 10 -7.25 9.60 4.55
N HIS A 11 -8.42 9.08 4.19
CA HIS A 11 -9.26 9.70 3.16
C HIS A 11 -10.69 10.02 3.62
N ASN A 12 -11.23 9.31 4.62
CA ASN A 12 -12.64 9.40 4.98
C ASN A 12 -12.88 10.07 6.34
N LEU A 13 -11.93 9.96 7.28
CA LEU A 13 -12.10 10.47 8.64
C LEU A 13 -11.62 11.92 8.79
N PRO A 14 -12.50 12.86 9.21
CA PRO A 14 -12.15 14.29 9.31
C PRO A 14 -11.13 14.60 10.42
N HIS A 15 -10.99 13.74 11.43
CA HIS A 15 -10.11 13.94 12.59
C HIS A 15 -9.22 12.73 12.85
N SER A 16 -8.46 12.33 11.84
CA SER A 16 -7.55 11.20 11.97
C SER A 16 -6.28 11.55 12.75
N PRO A 17 -5.83 10.69 13.69
CA PRO A 17 -4.52 10.85 14.33
C PRO A 17 -3.34 10.64 13.37
N LEU A 18 -3.59 10.18 12.14
CA LEU A 18 -2.59 10.10 11.08
C LEU A 18 -2.21 11.47 10.47
N VAL A 19 -2.60 12.59 11.08
CA VAL A 19 -1.99 13.90 10.74
C VAL A 19 -0.51 13.97 11.14
N SER A 20 -0.07 13.16 12.11
CA SER A 20 1.33 13.14 12.56
C SER A 20 2.19 12.21 11.71
N TRP A 21 3.36 12.70 11.29
CA TRP A 21 4.36 11.88 10.60
C TRP A 21 4.84 10.69 11.43
N ALA A 22 5.00 10.88 12.75
CA ALA A 22 5.38 9.79 13.65
C ALA A 22 4.32 8.68 13.68
N ALA A 23 3.03 9.03 13.65
CA ALA A 23 1.95 8.05 13.59
C ALA A 23 1.98 7.28 12.26
N ARG A 24 2.18 7.97 11.13
CA ARG A 24 2.30 7.35 9.79
C ARG A 24 3.47 6.38 9.71
N ILE A 25 4.65 6.75 10.24
CA ILE A 25 5.83 5.87 10.30
C ILE A 25 5.54 4.63 11.16
N ASN A 26 4.89 4.79 12.32
CA ASN A 26 4.57 3.66 13.19
C ASN A 26 3.61 2.67 12.50
N VAL A 27 2.60 3.18 11.80
CA VAL A 27 1.68 2.36 10.99
C VAL A 27 2.42 1.64 9.86
N ALA A 28 3.28 2.35 9.12
CA ALA A 28 4.09 1.76 8.07
C ALA A 28 4.96 0.61 8.60
N LEU A 29 5.62 0.83 9.74
CA LEU A 29 6.49 -0.16 10.38
C LEU A 29 5.71 -1.41 10.81
N ASP A 30 4.53 -1.23 11.39
CA ASP A 30 3.68 -2.34 11.82
C ASP A 30 3.17 -3.16 10.63
N ALA A 31 2.71 -2.49 9.57
CA ALA A 31 2.29 -3.16 8.35
C ALA A 31 3.46 -3.88 7.66
N ALA A 32 4.64 -3.26 7.60
CA ALA A 32 5.86 -3.86 7.04
C ALA A 32 6.25 -5.14 7.79
N ARG A 33 6.19 -5.14 9.12
CA ARG A 33 6.43 -6.34 9.94
C ARG A 33 5.41 -7.44 9.66
N GLY A 34 4.15 -7.08 9.43
CA GLY A 34 3.12 -8.02 9.02
C GLY A 34 3.44 -8.68 7.68
N VAL A 35 3.81 -7.88 6.68
CA VAL A 35 4.21 -8.38 5.34
C VAL A 35 5.49 -9.22 5.42
N GLU A 36 6.50 -8.76 6.15
CA GLU A 36 7.75 -9.50 6.40
C GLU A 36 7.48 -10.86 7.05
N TYR A 37 6.56 -10.92 8.03
CA TYR A 37 6.17 -12.17 8.66
C TYR A 37 5.65 -13.19 7.64
N LEU A 38 4.75 -12.75 6.75
CA LEU A 38 4.18 -13.61 5.71
C LEU A 38 5.25 -14.14 4.76
N HIS A 39 6.24 -13.33 4.41
CA HIS A 39 7.25 -13.70 3.42
C HIS A 39 8.38 -14.53 4.01
N MET A 40 8.84 -14.22 5.22
CA MET A 40 10.09 -14.74 5.76
C MET A 40 9.92 -15.77 6.88
N TYR A 41 8.78 -15.76 7.57
CA TYR A 41 8.58 -16.58 8.77
C TYR A 41 7.46 -17.61 8.59
N ALA A 42 6.54 -17.43 7.64
CA ALA A 42 5.61 -18.47 7.25
C ALA A 42 6.31 -19.54 6.40
N VAL A 43 5.97 -20.82 6.62
CA VAL A 43 6.54 -21.96 5.88
C VAL A 43 5.38 -22.82 5.33
N PRO A 44 5.16 -22.85 4.00
CA PRO A 44 5.83 -22.03 2.98
C PRO A 44 5.49 -20.53 3.09
N PRO A 45 6.25 -19.63 2.41
CA PRO A 45 5.93 -18.20 2.37
C PRO A 45 4.49 -17.95 1.94
N VAL A 46 3.84 -16.92 2.47
CA VAL A 46 2.49 -16.52 2.08
C VAL A 46 2.57 -15.24 1.27
N ILE A 47 2.07 -15.27 0.03
CA ILE A 47 1.93 -14.09 -0.83
C ILE A 47 0.49 -13.59 -0.69
N HIS A 48 0.31 -12.38 -0.18
CA HIS A 48 -1.00 -11.82 0.16
C HIS A 48 -1.83 -11.48 -1.08
N ARG A 49 -1.20 -10.89 -2.10
CA ARG A 49 -1.73 -10.47 -3.42
C ARG A 49 -2.73 -9.32 -3.42
N ASP A 50 -3.01 -8.74 -2.26
CA ASP A 50 -3.97 -7.63 -2.13
C ASP A 50 -3.60 -6.69 -0.99
N ILE A 51 -2.31 -6.38 -0.88
CA ILE A 51 -1.82 -5.35 0.04
C ILE A 51 -2.30 -3.99 -0.46
N LYS A 52 -3.14 -3.34 0.34
CA LYS A 52 -3.69 -1.99 0.08
C LYS A 52 -4.12 -1.35 1.39
N SER A 53 -4.27 -0.03 1.41
CA SER A 53 -4.63 0.71 2.62
C SER A 53 -5.99 0.29 3.23
N SER A 54 -6.94 -0.19 2.43
CA SER A 54 -8.22 -0.72 2.93
C SER A 54 -8.13 -2.13 3.54
N ASN A 55 -7.03 -2.85 3.31
CA ASN A 55 -6.76 -4.17 3.91
C ASN A 55 -5.78 -4.08 5.09
N ILE A 56 -5.44 -2.87 5.54
CA ILE A 56 -4.65 -2.63 6.75
C ILE A 56 -5.57 -2.03 7.79
N LEU A 57 -5.83 -2.77 8.87
CA LEU A 57 -6.70 -2.33 9.96
C LEU A 57 -5.88 -1.62 11.03
N LEU A 58 -6.45 -0.55 11.60
CA LEU A 58 -5.90 0.09 12.79
C LEU A 58 -6.76 -0.27 14.00
N ASP A 59 -6.13 -0.69 15.09
CA ASP A 59 -6.81 -0.86 16.37
C ASP A 59 -6.89 0.44 17.17
N ASP A 60 -7.52 0.38 18.34
CA ASP A 60 -7.75 1.54 19.22
C ASP A 60 -6.44 2.23 19.66
N THR A 61 -5.28 1.58 19.48
CA THR A 61 -3.94 2.11 19.78
C THR A 61 -3.14 2.48 18.54
N LEU A 62 -3.78 2.56 17.37
CA LEU A 62 -3.18 2.83 16.05
C LEU A 62 -2.10 1.83 15.63
N ARG A 63 -2.21 0.59 16.10
CA ARG A 63 -1.32 -0.49 15.66
C ARG A 63 -1.89 -1.08 14.38
N ALA A 64 -1.05 -1.19 13.36
CA ALA A 64 -1.47 -1.66 12.05
C ALA A 64 -1.44 -3.19 11.97
N LYS A 65 -2.46 -3.77 11.34
CA LYS A 65 -2.57 -5.22 11.12
C LYS A 65 -3.00 -5.48 9.67
N VAL A 66 -2.21 -6.28 8.96
CA VAL A 66 -2.57 -6.76 7.62
C VAL A 66 -3.76 -7.73 7.74
N SER A 67 -4.74 -7.60 6.86
CA SER A 67 -6.01 -8.33 6.88
C SER A 67 -6.48 -8.69 5.47
N ASP A 68 -7.56 -9.47 5.37
CA ASP A 68 -8.15 -9.95 4.13
C ASP A 68 -7.22 -10.83 3.27
N PHE A 69 -7.04 -12.06 3.74
CA PHE A 69 -6.27 -13.10 3.05
C PHE A 69 -7.06 -13.81 1.95
N GLY A 70 -8.18 -13.25 1.47
CA GLY A 70 -9.08 -13.92 0.53
C GLY A 70 -8.46 -14.26 -0.84
N LEU A 71 -7.40 -13.54 -1.23
CA LEU A 71 -6.64 -13.81 -2.46
C LEU A 71 -5.31 -14.53 -2.22
N SER A 72 -4.89 -14.70 -0.97
CA SER A 72 -3.54 -15.11 -0.62
C SER A 72 -3.22 -16.54 -1.06
N LEU A 73 -1.95 -16.80 -1.38
CA LEU A 73 -1.45 -18.10 -1.81
C LEU A 73 -0.15 -18.46 -1.09
N MET A 74 0.09 -19.75 -0.92
CA MET A 74 1.40 -20.25 -0.54
C MET A 74 2.36 -20.06 -1.73
N GLY A 75 3.41 -19.28 -1.53
CA GLY A 75 4.48 -19.05 -2.48
C GLY A 75 5.43 -20.26 -2.59
N PRO A 76 6.34 -20.23 -3.58
CA PRO A 76 7.41 -21.22 -3.66
C PRO A 76 8.35 -21.12 -2.44
N GLU A 77 8.97 -22.24 -2.07
CA GLU A 77 9.92 -22.27 -0.94
C GLU A 77 11.25 -21.56 -1.24
N ASP A 78 11.56 -21.36 -2.52
CA ASP A 78 12.75 -20.63 -2.95
C ASP A 78 12.39 -19.23 -3.50
N ASP A 79 13.25 -18.25 -3.19
CA ASP A 79 13.05 -16.84 -3.55
C ASP A 79 13.26 -16.52 -5.04
N GLN A 80 13.72 -17.49 -5.85
CA GLN A 80 14.00 -17.32 -7.28
C GLN A 80 12.85 -17.84 -8.16
N SER A 81 11.98 -18.65 -7.58
CA SER A 81 10.82 -19.24 -8.21
C SER A 81 9.63 -18.29 -8.19
N TYR A 82 8.68 -18.56 -9.08
CA TYR A 82 7.43 -17.82 -9.20
C TYR A 82 6.27 -18.80 -9.38
N LEU A 83 5.08 -18.36 -8.99
CA LEU A 83 3.86 -19.05 -9.37
C LEU A 83 3.36 -18.50 -10.70
N SER A 84 3.10 -19.39 -11.66
CA SER A 84 2.49 -19.05 -12.94
C SER A 84 0.98 -19.08 -12.82
N LEU A 85 0.34 -17.91 -12.62
CA LEU A 85 -1.12 -17.83 -12.50
C LEU A 85 -1.68 -16.50 -12.96
N ARG A 86 -3.00 -16.51 -13.22
CA ARG A 86 -3.72 -15.30 -13.60
C ARG A 86 -3.55 -14.19 -12.55
N ALA A 87 -3.20 -13.00 -13.02
CA ALA A 87 -3.12 -11.79 -12.21
C ALA A 87 -4.46 -11.52 -11.50
N ALA A 88 -4.40 -11.33 -10.18
CA ALA A 88 -5.51 -10.86 -9.36
C ALA A 88 -4.98 -9.92 -8.28
N GLY A 89 -5.82 -9.01 -7.81
CA GLY A 89 -5.49 -7.95 -6.87
C GLY A 89 -6.21 -6.65 -7.24
N THR A 90 -5.98 -5.60 -6.47
CA THR A 90 -6.65 -4.31 -6.66
C THR A 90 -5.91 -3.41 -7.65
N PHE A 91 -6.64 -2.81 -8.60
CA PHE A 91 -6.11 -1.82 -9.54
C PHE A 91 -5.52 -0.61 -8.79
N GLY A 92 -4.36 -0.13 -9.21
CA GLY A 92 -3.61 0.93 -8.53
C GLY A 92 -2.49 0.42 -7.63
N TYR A 93 -2.64 -0.77 -7.04
CA TYR A 93 -1.64 -1.41 -6.16
C TYR A 93 -0.89 -2.54 -6.84
N MET A 94 -1.42 -3.06 -7.95
CA MET A 94 -0.90 -4.26 -8.60
C MET A 94 0.49 -4.05 -9.18
N ASP A 95 1.39 -4.99 -8.86
CA ASP A 95 2.71 -5.10 -9.47
C ASP A 95 2.59 -5.19 -11.02
N PRO A 96 3.20 -4.25 -11.77
CA PRO A 96 3.14 -4.24 -13.22
C PRO A 96 3.86 -5.43 -13.85
N GLU A 97 4.89 -5.98 -13.21
CA GLU A 97 5.58 -7.17 -13.71
C GLU A 97 4.70 -8.41 -13.53
N TYR A 98 4.10 -8.60 -12.35
CA TYR A 98 3.11 -9.67 -12.16
C TYR A 98 1.93 -9.54 -13.13
N TYR A 99 1.37 -8.34 -13.29
CA TYR A 99 0.26 -8.09 -14.21
C TYR A 99 0.61 -8.46 -15.66
N ARG A 100 1.83 -8.17 -16.10
CA ARG A 100 2.27 -8.43 -17.49
C ARG A 100 2.73 -9.86 -17.71
N LEU A 101 3.53 -10.40 -16.79
CA LEU A 101 4.22 -11.68 -16.93
C LEU A 101 3.43 -12.85 -16.36
N GLN A 102 2.40 -12.60 -15.54
CA GLN A 102 1.65 -13.64 -14.82
C GLN A 102 2.54 -14.48 -13.88
N GLN A 103 3.65 -13.88 -13.43
CA GLN A 103 4.62 -14.47 -12.52
C GLN A 103 4.45 -13.82 -11.15
N LEU A 104 3.88 -14.57 -10.20
CA LEU A 104 3.67 -14.09 -8.86
C LEU A 104 4.84 -14.45 -7.96
N THR A 105 5.35 -13.47 -7.22
CA THR A 105 6.40 -13.64 -6.19
C THR A 105 6.05 -12.82 -4.94
N THR A 106 6.81 -12.99 -3.87
CA THR A 106 6.74 -12.11 -2.68
C THR A 106 7.02 -10.65 -3.04
N LYS A 107 7.78 -10.37 -4.11
CA LYS A 107 8.06 -9.00 -4.58
C LYS A 107 6.82 -8.29 -5.13
N SER A 108 5.81 -9.03 -5.55
CA SER A 108 4.54 -8.43 -5.97
C SER A 108 3.82 -7.76 -4.80
N ASP A 109 3.85 -8.36 -3.60
CA ASP A 109 3.35 -7.70 -2.38
C ASP A 109 4.23 -6.52 -1.97
N VAL A 110 5.55 -6.60 -2.17
CA VAL A 110 6.48 -5.48 -1.88
C VAL A 110 6.15 -4.26 -2.73
N TYR A 111 5.85 -4.44 -4.02
CA TYR A 111 5.39 -3.34 -4.87
C TYR A 111 4.09 -2.73 -4.33
N SER A 112 3.09 -3.56 -4.04
CA SER A 112 1.80 -3.11 -3.51
C SER A 112 1.95 -2.37 -2.17
N PHE A 113 2.84 -2.86 -1.29
CA PHE A 113 3.19 -2.16 -0.06
C PHE A 113 3.89 -0.82 -0.33
N GLY A 114 4.74 -0.74 -1.35
CA GLY A 114 5.31 0.51 -1.82
C GLY A 114 4.25 1.55 -2.18
N VAL A 115 3.16 1.15 -2.85
CA VAL A 115 2.03 2.05 -3.12
C VAL A 115 1.38 2.55 -1.83
N VAL A 116 1.18 1.69 -0.83
CA VAL A 116 0.66 2.10 0.50
C VAL A 116 1.58 3.12 1.17
N LEU A 117 2.91 2.97 1.05
CA LEU A 117 3.86 3.96 1.56
C LEU A 117 3.72 5.30 0.85
N LEU A 118 3.41 5.31 -0.45
CA LEU A 118 3.16 6.55 -1.20
C LEU A 118 1.84 7.21 -0.79
N GLU A 119 0.80 6.45 -0.44
CA GLU A 119 -0.44 6.99 0.14
C GLU A 119 -0.17 7.62 1.52
N LEU A 120 0.61 6.93 2.36
CA LEU A 120 1.06 7.46 3.65
C LEU A 120 1.93 8.72 3.49
N LEU A 121 2.80 8.77 2.49
CA LEU A 121 3.65 9.93 2.24
C LEU A 121 2.84 11.12 1.72
N SER A 122 1.94 10.87 0.76
CA SER A 122 1.32 11.95 -0.02
C SER A 122 -0.09 12.33 0.39
N GLY A 123 -0.79 11.45 1.12
CA GLY A 123 -2.20 11.63 1.44
C GLY A 123 -3.16 11.43 0.25
N TYR A 124 -2.65 11.18 -0.96
CA TYR A 124 -3.48 10.85 -2.12
C TYR A 124 -3.91 9.38 -2.10
N ASN A 125 -5.11 9.11 -2.64
CA ASN A 125 -5.51 7.75 -2.98
C ASN A 125 -4.55 7.17 -4.03
N ALA A 126 -4.36 5.85 -4.00
CA ALA A 126 -3.55 5.13 -5.00
C ALA A 126 -3.93 5.47 -6.44
N ILE A 127 -5.22 5.66 -6.72
CA ILE A 127 -5.73 6.30 -7.94
C ILE A 127 -6.49 7.56 -7.52
N HIS A 128 -6.07 8.72 -8.02
CA HIS A 128 -6.70 10.02 -7.76
C HIS A 128 -6.84 10.81 -9.05
N LYS A 129 -7.67 11.86 -9.04
CA LYS A 129 -7.80 12.76 -10.20
C LYS A 129 -6.70 13.82 -10.18
N ASN A 130 -6.06 14.04 -11.32
CA ASN A 130 -5.17 15.18 -11.51
C ASN A 130 -5.96 16.50 -11.69
N GLU A 131 -5.25 17.61 -11.89
CA GLU A 131 -5.83 18.95 -12.07
C GLU A 131 -6.84 19.05 -13.23
N ASN A 132 -6.75 18.14 -14.21
CA ASN A 132 -7.65 18.07 -15.37
C ASN A 132 -8.78 17.05 -15.17
N GLY A 133 -8.94 16.49 -13.97
CA GLY A 133 -9.94 15.47 -13.66
C GLY A 133 -9.61 14.07 -14.20
N VAL A 134 -8.41 13.86 -14.75
CA VAL A 134 -7.99 12.58 -15.33
C VAL A 134 -7.45 11.67 -14.22
N PRO A 135 -7.92 10.41 -14.10
CA PRO A 135 -7.38 9.45 -13.16
C PRO A 135 -5.88 9.21 -13.39
N ARG A 136 -5.09 9.25 -12.32
CA ARG A 136 -3.66 9.01 -12.32
C ARG A 136 -3.28 8.12 -11.14
N ASN A 137 -2.28 7.26 -11.33
CA ASN A 137 -1.70 6.49 -10.24
C ASN A 137 -0.77 7.37 -9.38
N VAL A 138 -0.80 7.20 -8.06
CA VAL A 138 0.10 7.88 -7.12
C VAL A 138 1.57 7.62 -7.43
N VAL A 139 1.90 6.43 -7.96
CA VAL A 139 3.25 6.07 -8.44
C VAL A 139 3.70 7.04 -9.53
N ASP A 140 2.88 7.26 -10.55
CA ASP A 140 3.21 8.16 -11.65
C ASP A 140 3.40 9.60 -11.17
N PHE A 141 2.69 9.99 -10.10
CA PHE A 141 2.78 11.31 -9.49
C PHE A 141 4.03 11.48 -8.64
N VAL A 142 4.30 10.56 -7.72
CA VAL A 142 5.31 10.72 -6.68
C VAL A 142 6.70 10.28 -7.13
N VAL A 143 6.83 9.23 -7.93
CA VAL A 143 8.14 8.66 -8.33
C VAL A 143 9.07 9.70 -8.98
N PRO A 144 8.60 10.60 -9.88
CA PRO A 144 9.46 11.65 -10.44
C PRO A 144 10.13 12.52 -9.37
N TYR A 145 9.43 12.88 -8.28
CA TYR A 145 9.98 13.68 -7.18
C TYR A 145 11.08 12.91 -6.44
N ILE A 146 10.89 11.61 -6.23
CA ILE A 146 11.88 10.73 -5.57
C ILE A 146 13.14 10.60 -6.44
N VAL A 147 12.97 10.33 -7.74
CA VAL A 147 14.10 10.16 -8.68
C VAL A 147 14.91 11.44 -8.82
N GLU A 148 14.24 12.59 -8.83
CA GLU A 148 14.88 13.90 -8.91
C GLU A 148 15.43 14.40 -7.56
N ARG A 149 15.26 13.64 -6.48
CA ARG A 149 15.67 13.99 -5.10
C ARG A 149 15.13 15.34 -4.64
N ARG A 150 13.86 15.61 -4.98
CA ARG A 150 13.15 16.79 -4.50
C ARG A 150 12.82 16.67 -3.02
N ASP A 151 12.49 17.79 -2.39
CA ASP A 151 12.12 17.80 -0.99
C ASP A 151 10.81 17.01 -0.78
N PRO A 152 10.77 16.01 0.11
CA PRO A 152 9.53 15.30 0.43
C PRO A 152 8.38 16.22 0.88
N SER A 153 8.67 17.42 1.39
CA SER A 153 7.62 18.41 1.71
C SER A 153 6.83 18.86 0.49
N ASP A 154 7.39 18.76 -0.72
CA ASP A 154 6.69 19.15 -1.97
C ASP A 154 5.46 18.27 -2.26
N ILE A 155 5.41 17.08 -1.67
CA ILE A 155 4.36 16.08 -1.89
C ILE A 155 3.72 15.62 -0.59
N GLY A 156 4.01 16.28 0.55
CA GLY A 156 3.49 15.91 1.86
C GLY A 156 1.96 16.00 1.95
N PRO A 157 1.35 15.38 2.98
CA PRO A 157 -0.10 15.33 3.16
C PRO A 157 -0.75 16.70 3.34
N GLU A 158 -0.01 17.72 3.74
CA GLU A 158 -0.46 19.12 3.78
C GLU A 158 -0.82 19.69 2.40
N ASN A 159 -0.26 19.11 1.33
CA ASN A 159 -0.51 19.51 -0.05
C ASN A 159 -1.57 18.63 -0.75
N ALA A 160 -2.09 17.61 -0.06
CA ALA A 160 -3.19 16.80 -0.56
C ALA A 160 -4.46 17.64 -0.63
N ARG A 161 -4.95 17.91 -1.84
CA ARG A 161 -6.22 18.62 -2.02
C ARG A 161 -7.38 17.67 -1.70
N PRO A 162 -8.39 18.09 -0.92
CA PRO A 162 -9.61 17.29 -0.79
C PRO A 162 -10.25 17.12 -2.17
N GLU A 163 -10.59 15.89 -2.55
CA GLU A 163 -11.39 15.66 -3.75
C GLU A 163 -12.71 16.43 -3.60
N PRO A 164 -13.15 17.19 -4.61
CA PRO A 164 -14.43 17.87 -4.55
C PRO A 164 -15.56 16.84 -4.42
N VAL A 165 -16.39 17.04 -3.40
CA VAL A 165 -17.57 16.21 -3.06
C VAL A 165 -18.62 16.26 -4.17
#